data_AF-A0A839N4B3-F1
#
_entry.id   AF-A0A839N4B3-F1
#
_cell.length_a   1.000
_cell.length_b   1.000
_cell.length_c   1.000
_cell.angle_alpha   90.00
_cell.angle_beta   90.00
_cell.angle_gamma   90.00
#
_symmetry.space_group_name_H-M   'P 1'
#
loop_
_entity.id
_entity.type
_entity.pdbx_description
1 polymer ?
#
loop_
_entity_poly.entity_id
_entity_poly.type
_entity_poly.pdbx_seq_one_letter_code
_entity_poly.pdbx_strand_id
1 'polypeptide(L)'
;MKLSDFGLVKEPTSDYTRTGTEVRGTIRDPQLERLKDYDVRNEIYSIGWVLHFIFAGRESLVHEDRPVGDIVKRCTVRALGARYQTVLDLIADVEKLEPRPTDTPA
;
A
#
# COMPACT_ATOMS: atom_id res chain seq x y z
N MET A 1 10.24 3.52 12.44
CA MET A 1 10.52 3.12 11.05
C MET A 1 10.95 4.34 10.26
N LYS A 2 12.01 4.26 9.44
CA LYS A 2 12.38 5.30 8.47
C LYS A 2 12.28 4.68 7.08
N LEU A 3 11.59 5.34 6.16
CA LEU A 3 11.49 4.91 4.77
C LEU A 3 12.62 5.57 3.97
N SER A 4 13.30 4.78 3.14
CA SER A 4 14.39 5.19 2.28
C SER A 4 14.12 4.68 0.86
N ASP A 5 14.72 5.31 -0.15
CA ASP A 5 14.54 5.04 -1.59
C ASP A 5 13.37 5.79 -2.26
N PHE A 6 13.40 7.13 -2.16
CA PHE A 6 12.51 8.01 -2.92
C PHE A 6 13.01 8.28 -4.36
N GLY A 7 14.05 7.56 -4.84
CA GLY A 7 14.67 7.82 -6.14
C GLY A 7 13.78 7.54 -7.36
N LEU A 8 12.65 6.87 -7.13
CA LEU A 8 11.63 6.55 -8.14
C LEU A 8 10.29 7.27 -7.90
N VAL A 9 10.23 8.21 -6.95
CA VAL A 9 9.01 8.98 -6.69
C VAL A 9 8.65 9.84 -7.90
N LYS A 10 7.38 9.77 -8.31
CA LYS A 10 6.85 10.60 -9.39
C LYS A 10 6.50 12.00 -8.86
N GLU A 11 6.96 13.04 -9.55
CA GLU A 11 6.48 14.40 -9.31
C GLU A 11 4.99 14.53 -9.74
N PRO A 12 4.10 15.06 -8.87
CA PRO A 12 2.67 15.17 -9.16
C PRO A 12 2.32 15.93 -10.45
N THR A 13 3.19 16.84 -10.88
CA THR A 13 3.02 17.72 -12.04
C THR A 13 3.81 17.28 -13.28
N SER A 14 4.46 16.11 -13.24
CA SER A 14 5.26 15.65 -14.37
C SER A 14 4.37 15.03 -15.45
N ASP A 15 4.10 15.80 -16.51
CA ASP A 15 3.48 15.34 -17.77
C ASP A 15 4.44 14.46 -18.61
N TYR A 16 5.72 14.42 -18.24
CA TYR A 16 6.76 13.67 -18.94
C TYR A 16 6.93 12.27 -18.38
N THR A 17 5.97 11.40 -18.68
CA THR A 17 6.26 9.96 -18.78
C THR A 17 6.57 9.69 -20.24
N ARG A 18 7.85 9.73 -20.61
CA ARG A 18 8.33 9.30 -21.93
C ARG A 18 7.70 7.93 -22.21
N THR A 19 6.91 7.82 -23.28
CA THR A 19 6.19 6.61 -23.73
C THR A 19 7.13 5.51 -24.26
N GLY A 20 8.33 5.38 -23.68
CA GLY A 20 9.37 4.42 -24.07
C GLY A 20 10.47 4.21 -23.04
N THR A 21 10.32 4.68 -21.79
CA THR A 21 11.25 4.29 -20.72
C THR A 21 10.84 2.95 -20.14
N GLU A 22 11.78 2.01 -20.12
CA GLU A 22 11.69 0.75 -19.36
C GLU A 22 11.13 1.04 -17.96
N VAL A 23 10.08 0.32 -17.57
CA VAL A 23 9.54 0.40 -16.22
C VAL A 23 10.66 0.02 -15.27
N ARG A 24 11.19 1.00 -14.52
CA ARG A 24 12.13 0.74 -13.43
C ARG A 24 11.31 0.59 -12.16
N GLY A 25 11.39 -0.59 -11.54
CA GLY A 25 10.62 -0.95 -10.35
C GLY A 25 9.54 -2.00 -10.65
N THR A 26 8.77 -2.35 -9.62
CA THR A 26 7.76 -3.41 -9.69
C THR A 26 6.36 -2.79 -9.68
N ILE A 27 5.64 -2.88 -10.80
CA ILE A 27 4.21 -2.54 -10.85
C ILE A 27 3.45 -3.67 -10.13
N ARG A 28 3.07 -3.43 -8.88
CA ARG A 28 2.37 -4.42 -8.06
C ARG A 28 0.84 -4.31 -8.16
N ASP A 29 0.33 -3.11 -8.38
CA ASP A 29 -1.12 -2.87 -8.42
C ASP A 29 -1.71 -3.30 -9.78
N PRO A 30 -2.62 -4.30 -9.81
CA PRO A 30 -3.23 -4.76 -11.06
C PRO A 30 -4.17 -3.72 -11.69
N GLN A 31 -4.46 -2.61 -11.02
CA GLN A 31 -5.25 -1.50 -11.58
C GLN A 31 -4.37 -0.41 -12.23
N LEU A 32 -3.05 -0.54 -12.14
CA LEU A 32 -2.12 0.40 -12.75
C LEU A 32 -1.56 -0.16 -14.05
N GLU A 33 -2.26 0.06 -15.16
CA GLU A 33 -1.81 -0.40 -16.48
C GLU A 33 -0.68 0.46 -17.06
N ARG A 34 -0.67 1.76 -16.72
CA ARG A 34 0.34 2.71 -17.20
C ARG A 34 0.84 3.53 -16.02
N LEU A 35 2.16 3.62 -15.88
CA LEU A 35 2.80 4.40 -14.80
C LEU A 35 2.37 5.88 -14.78
N LYS A 36 1.94 6.42 -15.92
CA LYS A 36 1.45 7.80 -16.00
C LYS A 36 0.14 8.03 -15.24
N ASP A 37 -0.65 7.01 -15.01
CA ASP A 37 -1.92 7.09 -14.28
C ASP A 37 -1.74 6.77 -12.78
N TYR A 38 -0.49 6.62 -12.33
CA TYR A 38 -0.15 6.34 -10.94
C TYR A 38 -0.58 7.49 -10.02
N ASP A 39 -1.18 7.10 -8.88
CA ASP A 39 -1.53 7.99 -7.78
C ASP A 39 -1.47 7.28 -6.41
N VAL A 40 -1.85 8.02 -5.36
CA VAL A 40 -1.83 7.55 -3.96
C VAL A 40 -2.63 6.25 -3.74
N ARG A 41 -3.68 5.98 -4.51
CA ARG A 41 -4.51 4.78 -4.36
C ARG A 41 -3.77 3.53 -4.82
N ASN A 42 -2.80 3.68 -5.73
CA ASN A 42 -1.89 2.60 -6.11
C ASN A 42 -0.85 2.34 -5.00
N GLU A 43 -0.41 3.38 -4.29
CA GLU A 43 0.43 3.23 -3.10
C GLU A 43 -0.29 2.51 -1.97
N ILE A 44 -1.57 2.85 -1.73
CA ILE A 44 -2.41 2.19 -0.74
C ILE A 44 -2.47 0.67 -0.98
N TYR A 45 -2.51 0.23 -2.24
CA TYR A 45 -2.46 -1.20 -2.57
C TYR A 45 -1.15 -1.84 -2.10
N SER A 46 -0.01 -1.24 -2.44
CA SER A 46 1.32 -1.71 -2.02
C SER A 46 1.46 -1.74 -0.49
N ILE A 47 0.96 -0.72 0.20
CA ILE A 47 0.93 -0.66 1.67
C ILE A 47 0.07 -1.80 2.24
N GLY A 48 -1.06 -2.12 1.63
CA GLY A 48 -1.90 -3.25 2.02
C GLY A 48 -1.14 -4.58 2.05
N TRP A 49 -0.26 -4.82 1.08
CA TRP A 49 0.61 -6.01 1.08
C TRP A 49 1.66 -5.97 2.19
N VAL A 50 2.26 -4.80 2.47
CA VAL A 50 3.23 -4.65 3.55
C VAL A 50 2.57 -4.90 4.90
N LEU A 51 1.38 -4.33 5.13
CA LEU A 51 0.59 -4.59 6.33
C LEU A 51 0.25 -6.07 6.46
N HIS A 52 -0.22 -6.72 5.39
CA HIS A 52 -0.48 -8.15 5.41
C HIS A 52 0.76 -8.94 5.82
N PHE A 53 1.91 -8.65 5.20
CA PHE A 53 3.16 -9.32 5.51
C PHE A 53 3.60 -9.12 6.97
N ILE A 54 3.52 -7.90 7.49
CA ILE A 54 3.89 -7.58 8.89
C ILE A 54 3.01 -8.36 9.89
N PHE A 55 1.70 -8.44 9.66
CA PHE A 55 0.77 -9.04 10.61
C PHE A 55 0.59 -10.56 10.44
N ALA A 56 0.71 -11.08 9.22
CA ALA A 56 0.53 -12.51 8.94
C ALA A 56 1.85 -13.29 8.83
N GLY A 57 2.98 -12.60 8.59
CA GLY A 57 4.28 -13.23 8.35
C GLY A 57 4.37 -14.02 7.04
N ARG A 58 3.43 -13.80 6.11
CA ARG A 58 3.30 -14.54 4.85
C ARG A 58 3.35 -13.59 3.66
N GLU A 59 3.97 -14.07 2.59
CA GLU A 59 4.09 -13.31 1.35
C GLU A 59 2.83 -13.39 0.48
N SER A 60 1.97 -14.40 0.66
CA SER A 60 0.72 -14.55 -0.09
C SER A 60 -0.41 -13.76 0.57
N LEU A 61 -1.09 -12.91 -0.19
CA LEU A 61 -2.22 -12.14 0.31
C LEU A 61 -3.40 -13.07 0.64
N VAL A 62 -3.56 -13.39 1.91
CA VAL A 62 -4.72 -14.13 2.44
C VAL A 62 -5.59 -13.18 3.23
N HIS A 63 -6.88 -13.12 2.87
CA HIS A 63 -7.85 -12.38 3.67
C HIS A 63 -8.22 -13.24 4.86
N GLU A 64 -7.91 -12.75 6.05
CA GLU A 64 -8.20 -13.42 7.32
C GLU A 64 -9.30 -12.67 8.06
N ASP A 65 -10.11 -13.37 8.85
CA ASP A 65 -11.12 -12.79 9.73
C ASP A 65 -10.47 -12.16 10.98
N ARG A 66 -9.63 -11.14 10.75
CA ARG A 66 -8.99 -10.33 11.78
C ARG A 66 -9.24 -8.85 11.48
N PRO A 67 -9.23 -7.95 12.48
CA PRO A 67 -9.43 -6.51 12.24
C PRO A 67 -8.48 -5.91 11.20
N VAL A 68 -7.23 -6.38 11.15
CA VAL A 68 -6.25 -5.99 10.12
C VAL A 68 -6.60 -6.52 8.72
N GLY A 69 -7.31 -7.65 8.64
CA GLY A 69 -7.78 -8.25 7.40
C GLY A 69 -8.74 -7.34 6.64
N ASP A 70 -9.64 -6.65 7.34
CA ASP A 70 -10.55 -5.68 6.73
C ASP A 70 -9.82 -4.46 6.17
N ILE A 71 -8.80 -3.99 6.88
CA ILE A 71 -7.93 -2.89 6.41
C ILE A 71 -7.19 -3.31 5.15
N VAL A 72 -6.54 -4.49 5.16
CA VAL A 72 -5.83 -5.05 4.00
C VAL A 72 -6.78 -5.22 2.83
N LYS A 73 -7.99 -5.78 3.05
CA LYS A 73 -9.02 -5.97 2.03
C LYS A 73 -9.40 -4.66 1.36
N ARG A 74 -9.59 -3.61 2.15
CA ARG A 74 -9.92 -2.27 1.66
C ARG A 74 -8.77 -1.66 0.88
N CYS A 75 -7.51 -1.88 1.28
CA CYS A 75 -6.34 -1.45 0.51
C CYS A 75 -6.24 -2.17 -0.84
N THR A 76 -6.58 -3.46 -0.91
CA THR A 76 -6.34 -4.30 -2.09
C THR A 76 -7.55 -4.51 -2.98
N VAL A 77 -8.69 -3.86 -2.69
CA VAL A 77 -9.89 -3.96 -3.54
C VAL A 77 -9.60 -3.40 -4.95
N ARG A 78 -10.21 -3.99 -5.98
CA ARG A 78 -10.00 -3.54 -7.38
C ARG A 78 -10.58 -2.15 -7.64
N ALA A 79 -11.71 -1.81 -7.04
CA ALA A 79 -12.32 -0.50 -7.23
C ALA A 79 -11.49 0.59 -6.53
N LEU A 80 -10.76 1.41 -7.29
CA LEU A 80 -9.90 2.48 -6.75
C LEU A 80 -10.65 3.46 -5.82
N GLY A 81 -11.90 3.78 -6.14
CA GLY A 81 -12.74 4.64 -5.29
C GLY A 81 -13.19 4.02 -3.97
N ALA A 82 -13.09 2.69 -3.83
CA ALA A 82 -13.41 1.98 -2.59
C ALA A 82 -12.18 1.80 -1.67
N ARG A 83 -10.97 2.06 -2.18
CA ARG A 83 -9.74 2.11 -1.38
C ARG A 83 -9.74 3.34 -0.47
N TYR A 84 -8.80 3.40 0.47
CA TYR A 84 -8.46 4.66 1.13
C TYR A 84 -8.02 5.68 0.08
N GLN A 85 -8.56 6.89 0.16
CA GLN A 85 -8.23 7.97 -0.77
C GLN A 85 -7.01 8.77 -0.28
N THR A 86 -6.72 8.71 1.02
CA THR A 86 -5.53 9.30 1.62
C THR A 86 -4.82 8.31 2.53
N VAL A 87 -3.52 8.51 2.73
CA VAL A 87 -2.73 7.73 3.71
C VAL A 87 -3.18 8.02 5.14
N LEU A 88 -3.67 9.23 5.42
CA LEU A 88 -4.17 9.62 6.75
C LEU A 88 -5.39 8.80 7.16
N ASP A 89 -6.33 8.55 6.24
CA ASP A 89 -7.49 7.71 6.52
C ASP A 89 -7.08 6.27 6.85
N LEU A 90 -6.05 5.75 6.17
CA LEU A 90 -5.49 4.43 6.45
C LEU A 90 -4.81 4.40 7.83
N ILE A 91 -4.02 5.42 8.17
CA ILE A 91 -3.37 5.54 9.48
C ILE A 91 -4.43 5.53 10.58
N ALA A 92 -5.50 6.32 10.43
CA ALA A 92 -6.56 6.42 11.42
C ALA A 92 -7.25 5.07 11.70
N ASP A 93 -7.39 4.20 10.69
CA ASP A 93 -7.95 2.86 10.88
C ASP A 93 -6.92 1.87 11.43
N VAL A 94 -5.64 2.01 11.09
CA VAL A 94 -4.55 1.21 11.69
C VAL A 94 -4.35 1.53 13.17
N GLU A 95 -4.46 2.80 13.58
CA GLU A 95 -4.34 3.23 14.98
C GLU A 95 -5.45 2.70 15.88
N LYS A 96 -6.60 2.34 15.31
CA LYS A 96 -7.72 1.69 16.04
C LYS A 96 -7.49 0.19 16.24
N LEU A 97 -6.46 -0.39 15.62
CA LEU A 97 -6.08 -1.76 15.91
C LEU A 97 -5.51 -1.81 17.32
N GLU A 98 -6.21 -2.51 18.23
CA GLU A 98 -5.71 -2.76 19.58
C GLU A 98 -4.30 -3.38 19.49
N PRO A 99 -3.28 -2.77 20.13
CA PRO A 99 -1.97 -3.39 20.19
C PRO A 99 -2.09 -4.69 20.96
N ARG A 100 -1.61 -5.79 20.40
CA ARG A 100 -1.22 -6.91 21.27
C ARG A 100 -0.10 -6.41 22.17
N PRO A 101 -0.12 -6.70 23.48
CA PRO A 101 1.05 -6.49 24.31
C PRO A 101 2.12 -7.44 23.79
N THR A 102 3.09 -6.90 23.05
CA THR A 102 4.27 -7.63 22.58
C THR A 102 5.46 -6.70 22.75
N ASP A 103 5.90 -6.61 24.01
CA ASP A 103 7.24 -7.03 24.46
C ASP A 103 7.55 -6.32 25.78
N THR A 104 7.48 -7.08 26.88
CA THR A 104 8.27 -6.75 28.07
C THR A 104 9.73 -6.90 27.69
N PRO A 105 10.59 -5.89 27.84
CA PRO A 105 12.01 -6.07 27.59
C PRO A 105 12.55 -7.11 28.58
N ALA A 106 13.26 -8.10 28.03
CA ALA A 106 14.03 -9.07 28.80
C ALA A 106 15.20 -8.42 29.53
#